data_AF-A0A834LT41-F1
#
_entry.id   AF-A0A834LT41-F1
#
_cell.length_a   1.000
_cell.length_b   1.000
_cell.length_c   1.000
_cell.angle_alpha   90.00
_cell.angle_beta   90.00
_cell.angle_gamma   90.00
#
_symmetry.space_group_name_H-M   'P 1'
#
loop_
_entity.id
_entity.type
_entity.pdbx_description
1 polymer ?
#
loop_
_entity_poly.entity_id
_entity_poly.type
_entity_poly.pdbx_seq_one_letter_code
_entity_poly.pdbx_strand_id
1 'polypeptide(L)'
;MVQCCGIFHQIWWFEVDGAVKFPFPADIYTLSFRIHLGRFSKRLGWRVCYFEHTHGWEIKPVRFEFSTSDGQQASTECCLDETQQDEINGYHKCGCWIDYKVGELIVTDPDPDTEVRFSMKQINCTHSKGGLCVDSVSIIPSDLKDRRTKGILK
;
A
#
# COMPACT_ATOMS: atom_id res chain seq x y z
N MET A 1 7.36 16.84 1.47
CA MET A 1 6.26 16.97 0.48
C MET A 1 6.85 16.65 -0.89
N VAL A 2 6.76 15.40 -1.35
CA VAL A 2 7.24 15.02 -2.68
C VAL A 2 6.03 15.03 -3.60
N GLN A 3 5.92 16.06 -4.43
CA GLN A 3 4.91 16.12 -5.49
C GLN A 3 5.49 15.46 -6.73
N CYS A 4 5.17 14.19 -6.96
CA CYS A 4 5.35 13.56 -8.26
C CYS A 4 4.12 13.83 -9.13
N CYS A 5 4.14 14.94 -9.89
CA CYS A 5 3.21 15.14 -11.01
C CYS A 5 3.85 14.59 -12.29
N GLY A 6 3.63 13.32 -12.59
CA GLY A 6 4.01 12.72 -13.87
C GLY A 6 3.16 11.48 -14.17
N ILE A 7 2.34 11.54 -15.21
CA ILE A 7 1.63 10.36 -15.72
C ILE A 7 2.61 9.59 -16.60
N PHE A 8 3.23 8.54 -16.05
CA PHE A 8 4.11 7.66 -16.82
C PHE A 8 3.26 6.71 -17.66
N HIS A 9 3.35 6.78 -18.99
CA HIS A 9 2.51 6.00 -19.89
C HIS A 9 2.91 4.51 -20.01
N GLN A 10 4.11 4.11 -19.57
CA GLN A 10 4.54 2.71 -19.57
C GLN A 10 5.60 2.44 -18.48
N ILE A 11 5.21 1.87 -17.33
CA ILE A 11 6.13 1.55 -16.24
C ILE A 11 6.74 0.15 -16.45
N TRP A 12 8.05 0.04 -16.62
CA TRP A 12 8.76 -1.24 -16.76
C TRP A 12 9.24 -1.80 -15.42
N TRP A 13 9.62 -0.91 -14.51
CA TRP A 13 10.00 -1.20 -13.13
C TRP A 13 9.37 -0.14 -12.22
N PHE A 14 8.97 -0.54 -11.02
CA PHE A 14 8.35 0.34 -10.04
C PHE A 14 9.05 0.16 -8.69
N GLU A 15 9.39 1.28 -8.06
CA GLU A 15 10.07 1.31 -6.78
C GLU A 15 9.60 2.53 -5.99
N VAL A 16 9.14 2.28 -4.77
CA VAL A 16 8.93 3.29 -3.73
C VAL A 16 9.81 2.90 -2.57
N ASP A 17 10.66 3.80 -2.13
CA ASP A 17 11.49 3.66 -0.94
C ASP A 17 11.26 4.85 -0.02
N GLY A 18 11.32 4.61 1.28
CA GLY A 18 11.22 5.66 2.28
C GLY A 18 11.84 5.24 3.60
N ALA A 19 12.12 6.25 4.43
CA ALA A 19 12.60 6.08 5.78
C ALA A 19 11.97 7.13 6.69
N VAL A 20 11.63 6.74 7.91
CA VAL A 20 11.15 7.65 8.95
C VAL A 20 11.88 7.33 10.25
N LYS A 21 12.33 8.37 10.94
CA LYS A 21 12.93 8.26 12.26
C LYS A 21 11.98 8.92 13.26
N PHE A 22 11.55 8.17 14.26
CA PHE A 22 10.56 8.66 15.21
C PHE A 22 10.69 7.91 16.56
N PRO A 23 10.52 8.61 17.70
CA PRO A 23 10.47 7.97 19.02
C PRO A 23 9.12 7.28 19.21
N PHE A 24 8.95 6.08 18.64
CA PHE A 24 7.70 5.34 18.79
C PHE A 24 7.48 4.96 20.25
N PRO A 25 6.29 5.25 20.82
CA PRO A 25 5.89 4.65 22.10
C PRO A 25 5.91 3.13 22.03
N ALA A 26 6.18 2.47 23.15
CA ALA A 26 6.15 1.02 23.23
C ALA A 26 4.75 0.48 22.89
N ASP A 27 4.63 -0.22 21.76
CA ASP A 27 3.41 -0.82 21.23
C ASP A 27 3.75 -1.75 20.05
N ILE A 28 2.76 -2.47 19.55
CA ILE A 28 2.82 -3.20 18.28
C ILE A 28 2.20 -2.32 17.19
N TYR A 29 2.98 -2.00 16.16
CA TYR A 29 2.54 -1.18 15.04
C TYR A 29 2.38 -2.04 13.79
N THR A 30 1.32 -1.81 13.03
CA THR A 30 1.17 -2.36 11.68
C THR A 30 1.66 -1.33 10.66
N LEU A 31 2.54 -1.77 9.75
CA LEU A 31 2.93 -0.99 8.57
C LEU A 31 2.12 -1.43 7.35
N SER A 32 1.53 -0.48 6.63
CA SER A 32 0.78 -0.73 5.39
C SER A 32 0.93 0.36 4.35
N PHE A 33 0.85 -0.04 3.07
CA PHE A 33 0.79 0.86 1.92
C PHE A 33 -0.66 1.01 1.45
N ARG A 34 -1.10 2.26 1.26
CA ARG A 34 -2.42 2.56 0.72
C ARG A 34 -2.34 2.78 -0.78
N ILE A 35 -2.95 1.86 -1.52
CA ILE A 35 -2.78 1.73 -2.97
C ILE A 35 -4.14 1.71 -3.66
N HIS A 36 -4.19 2.24 -4.87
CA HIS A 36 -5.34 2.23 -5.73
C HIS A 36 -4.95 1.83 -7.15
N LEU A 37 -5.70 0.90 -7.75
CA LEU A 37 -5.60 0.53 -9.15
C LEU A 37 -6.79 1.13 -9.93
N GLY A 38 -6.49 1.83 -11.02
CA GLY A 38 -7.47 2.49 -11.89
C GLY A 38 -7.39 4.01 -11.88
N ARG A 39 -8.07 4.66 -12.84
CA ARG A 39 -8.21 6.13 -12.88
C ARG A 39 -9.55 6.58 -12.29
N PHE A 40 -9.48 7.58 -11.41
CA PHE A 40 -10.65 8.39 -11.05
C PHE A 40 -11.01 9.29 -12.24
N SER A 41 -12.12 9.02 -12.93
CA SER A 41 -12.72 9.97 -13.87
C SER A 41 -14.02 10.51 -13.30
N LYS A 42 -14.18 11.83 -13.25
CA LYS A 42 -15.49 12.45 -12.98
C LYS A 42 -16.08 12.83 -14.33
N ARG A 43 -17.10 12.10 -14.77
CA ARG A 43 -17.90 12.50 -15.94
C ARG A 43 -19.30 12.81 -15.43
N LEU A 44 -19.75 14.06 -15.63
CA LEU A 44 -21.11 14.52 -15.28
C LEU A 44 -21.49 14.29 -13.80
N GLY A 45 -20.61 14.65 -12.86
CA GLY A 45 -20.90 14.57 -11.41
C GLY A 45 -20.93 13.16 -10.81
N TRP A 46 -20.97 12.11 -11.63
CA TRP A 46 -20.82 10.71 -11.20
C TRP A 46 -19.34 10.30 -11.20
N ARG A 47 -18.91 9.59 -10.15
CA ARG A 47 -17.58 8.95 -10.12
C ARG A 47 -17.62 7.74 -11.05
N VAL A 48 -16.89 7.78 -12.15
CA VAL A 48 -16.77 6.69 -13.12
C VAL A 48 -15.31 6.22 -13.11
N CYS A 49 -15.08 4.96 -12.76
CA CYS A 49 -13.76 4.36 -12.84
C CYS A 49 -13.48 3.95 -14.29
N TYR A 50 -12.45 4.52 -14.91
CA TYR A 50 -12.03 4.15 -16.26
C TYR A 50 -10.83 3.21 -16.16
N PHE A 51 -10.98 1.99 -16.68
CA PHE A 51 -10.04 0.89 -16.54
C PHE A 51 -9.14 0.66 -17.76
N GLU A 52 -9.33 1.42 -18.85
CA GLU A 52 -8.63 1.22 -20.13
C GLU A 52 -7.09 1.25 -20.06
N HIS A 53 -6.50 1.60 -18.91
CA HIS A 53 -5.06 1.71 -18.75
C HIS A 53 -4.49 0.98 -17.51
N THR A 54 -5.30 0.22 -16.75
CA THR A 54 -4.77 -0.67 -15.69
C THR A 54 -4.37 -2.00 -16.30
N HIS A 55 -3.10 -2.37 -16.20
CA HIS A 55 -2.60 -3.62 -16.76
C HIS A 55 -1.22 -3.96 -16.17
N GLY A 56 -0.85 -5.25 -16.19
CA GLY A 56 0.51 -5.71 -15.96
C GLY A 56 0.93 -5.88 -14.49
N TRP A 57 0.04 -5.63 -13.54
CA TRP A 57 0.32 -5.78 -12.10
C TRP A 57 0.01 -7.18 -11.54
N GLU A 58 -0.73 -7.98 -12.30
CA GLU A 58 -1.10 -9.37 -12.03
C GLU A 58 0.02 -10.37 -12.40
N ILE A 59 0.95 -9.95 -13.27
CA ILE A 59 1.94 -10.84 -13.90
C ILE A 59 3.05 -11.27 -12.93
N LYS A 60 3.45 -10.36 -12.04
CA LYS A 60 4.49 -10.61 -11.03
C LYS A 60 4.06 -10.02 -9.70
N PRO A 61 4.45 -10.62 -8.57
CA PRO A 61 4.14 -10.02 -7.28
C PRO A 61 4.92 -8.72 -7.10
N VAL A 62 4.27 -7.75 -6.46
CA VAL A 62 4.93 -6.61 -5.85
C VAL A 62 5.42 -7.03 -4.47
N ARG A 63 6.68 -6.73 -4.19
CA ARG A 63 7.32 -6.98 -2.90
C ARG A 63 7.24 -5.75 -2.02
N PHE A 64 6.71 -5.92 -0.82
CA PHE A 64 6.61 -4.92 0.22
C PHE A 64 7.52 -5.31 1.36
N GLU A 65 8.31 -4.37 1.86
CA GLU A 65 9.26 -4.65 2.93
C GLU A 65 9.36 -3.50 3.90
N PHE A 66 9.77 -3.83 5.12
CA PHE A 66 10.37 -2.86 6.02
C PHE A 66 11.53 -3.46 6.80
N SER A 67 12.41 -2.60 7.27
CA SER A 67 13.43 -2.91 8.26
C SER A 67 13.58 -1.77 9.25
N THR A 68 14.09 -2.08 10.44
CA THR A 68 14.30 -1.10 11.51
C THR A 68 15.73 -1.09 11.99
N SER A 69 16.15 0.03 12.59
CA SER A 69 17.51 0.21 13.12
C SER A 69 17.87 -0.80 14.23
N ASP A 70 16.88 -1.35 14.94
CA ASP A 70 17.03 -2.39 15.95
C ASP A 70 17.09 -3.82 15.37
N GLY A 71 16.97 -3.96 14.04
CA GLY A 71 17.15 -5.23 13.32
C GLY A 71 15.86 -6.01 13.02
N GLN A 72 14.67 -5.48 13.34
CA GLN A 72 13.43 -6.10 12.86
C GLN A 72 13.27 -5.91 11.36
N GLN A 73 12.64 -6.89 10.72
CA GLN A 73 12.35 -6.84 9.28
C GLN A 73 11.12 -7.69 8.98
N ALA A 74 10.35 -7.26 7.97
CA ALA A 74 9.30 -8.08 7.39
C ALA A 74 9.25 -7.87 5.88
N SER A 75 8.81 -8.89 5.16
CA SER A 75 8.54 -8.81 3.74
C SER A 75 7.28 -9.59 3.38
N THR A 76 6.52 -9.05 2.45
CA THR A 76 5.33 -9.69 1.87
C THR A 76 5.33 -9.47 0.37
N GLU A 77 4.83 -10.47 -0.36
CA GLU A 77 4.75 -10.42 -1.81
C GLU A 77 3.32 -10.77 -2.24
N CYS A 78 2.73 -9.94 -3.08
CA CYS A 78 1.43 -10.24 -3.68
C CYS A 78 1.27 -9.57 -5.05
N CYS A 79 0.51 -10.19 -5.93
CA CYS A 79 0.09 -9.55 -7.17
C CYS A 79 -0.97 -8.48 -6.85
N LEU A 80 -0.88 -7.32 -7.50
CA LEU A 80 -1.94 -6.31 -7.39
C LEU A 80 -2.99 -6.66 -8.45
N ASP A 81 -3.87 -7.60 -8.10
CA ASP A 81 -5.01 -7.99 -8.93
C ASP A 81 -6.20 -7.03 -8.68
N GLU A 82 -6.98 -6.77 -9.73
CA GLU A 82 -8.27 -6.08 -9.66
C GLU A 82 -9.32 -6.83 -8.79
N THR A 83 -9.06 -8.09 -8.44
CA THR A 83 -10.05 -9.01 -7.85
C THR A 83 -9.72 -9.49 -6.44
N GLN A 84 -9.48 -8.58 -5.48
CA GLN A 84 -9.76 -8.95 -4.07
C GLN A 84 -11.29 -9.01 -3.88
N GLN A 85 -11.79 -10.18 -4.21
CA GLN A 85 -13.17 -10.64 -4.30
C GLN A 85 -13.81 -10.62 -2.90
N ASP A 86 -14.74 -9.70 -2.63
CA ASP A 86 -15.79 -10.00 -1.66
C ASP A 86 -16.79 -10.90 -2.39
N GLU A 87 -16.67 -12.21 -2.19
CA GLU A 87 -17.52 -13.24 -2.79
C GLU A 87 -19.03 -13.08 -2.47
N ILE A 88 -19.40 -12.11 -1.62
CA ILE A 88 -20.76 -11.96 -1.10
C ILE A 88 -21.63 -11.02 -1.97
N ASN A 89 -21.05 -10.10 -2.75
CA ASN A 89 -21.85 -9.05 -3.41
C ASN A 89 -21.58 -8.79 -4.90
N GLY A 90 -20.77 -9.60 -5.60
CA GLY A 90 -20.62 -9.53 -7.07
C GLY A 90 -20.17 -8.18 -7.65
N TYR A 91 -19.82 -7.21 -6.79
CA TYR A 91 -19.35 -5.89 -7.18
C TYR A 91 -17.83 -5.90 -7.13
N HIS A 92 -17.21 -5.83 -8.30
CA HIS A 92 -15.79 -5.64 -8.48
C HIS A 92 -15.33 -4.40 -7.67
N LYS A 93 -14.41 -4.56 -6.70
CA LYS A 93 -13.81 -3.46 -5.90
C LYS A 93 -12.83 -2.61 -6.73
N CYS A 94 -13.01 -2.52 -8.04
CA CYS A 94 -12.14 -1.73 -8.88
C CYS A 94 -12.40 -0.23 -8.64
N GLY A 95 -11.34 0.54 -8.34
CA GLY A 95 -11.46 1.96 -8.02
C GLY A 95 -11.54 2.32 -6.52
N CYS A 96 -11.24 1.36 -5.64
CA CYS A 96 -11.16 1.56 -4.19
C CYS A 96 -9.70 1.64 -3.72
N TRP A 97 -9.47 2.41 -2.65
CA TRP A 97 -8.19 2.39 -1.95
C TRP A 97 -8.12 1.13 -1.08
N ILE A 98 -7.03 0.38 -1.21
CA ILE A 98 -6.75 -0.85 -0.46
C ILE A 98 -5.47 -0.65 0.35
N ASP A 99 -5.49 -1.09 1.61
CA ASP A 99 -4.32 -1.07 2.49
C ASP A 99 -3.62 -2.43 2.44
N TYR A 100 -2.44 -2.48 1.82
CA TYR A 100 -1.58 -3.67 1.75
C TYR A 100 -0.69 -3.70 2.99
N LYS A 101 -0.94 -4.67 3.89
CA LYS A 101 -0.14 -4.88 5.12
C LYS A 101 1.21 -5.48 4.77
N VAL A 102 2.27 -4.87 5.28
CA VAL A 102 3.65 -5.36 5.13
C VAL A 102 4.01 -6.29 6.26
N GLY A 103 3.67 -5.91 7.49
CA GLY A 103 3.97 -6.67 8.70
C GLY A 103 3.71 -5.86 9.97
N GLU A 104 4.15 -6.42 11.09
CA GLU A 104 4.08 -5.80 12.41
C GLU A 104 5.48 -5.50 12.95
N LEU A 105 5.63 -4.31 13.53
CA LEU A 105 6.81 -3.80 14.20
C LEU A 105 6.51 -3.78 15.70
N ILE A 106 7.39 -4.34 16.52
CA ILE A 106 7.22 -4.38 17.98
C ILE A 106 8.19 -3.38 18.62
N VAL A 107 7.67 -2.35 19.27
CA VAL A 107 8.50 -1.39 20.02
C VAL A 107 8.39 -1.76 21.50
N THR A 108 9.46 -2.30 22.07
CA THR A 108 9.49 -2.78 23.47
C THR A 108 9.96 -1.73 24.48
N ASP A 109 10.90 -0.88 24.07
CA ASP A 109 11.44 0.23 24.84
C ASP A 109 11.36 1.47 23.94
N PRO A 110 10.94 2.65 24.44
CA PRO A 110 11.08 3.90 23.72
C PRO A 110 12.57 4.23 23.51
N ASP A 111 13.20 3.59 22.53
CA ASP A 111 14.44 4.06 21.93
C ASP A 111 14.16 5.51 21.46
N PRO A 112 15.01 6.49 21.81
CA PRO A 112 14.78 7.89 21.42
C PRO A 112 14.57 8.09 19.93
N ASP A 113 14.92 7.12 19.07
CA ASP A 113 15.13 7.38 17.66
C ASP A 113 15.09 6.11 16.76
N THR A 114 14.03 5.29 16.84
CA THR A 114 13.86 4.14 15.93
C THR A 114 13.70 4.61 14.48
N GLU A 115 14.61 4.18 13.60
CA GLU A 115 14.51 4.39 12.16
C GLU A 115 13.78 3.20 11.54
N VAL A 116 12.68 3.46 10.83
CA VAL A 116 11.95 2.48 10.03
C VAL A 116 12.17 2.80 8.56
N ARG A 117 12.78 1.88 7.83
CA ARG A 117 12.92 1.92 6.36
C ARG A 117 11.86 1.02 5.75
N PHE A 118 11.24 1.45 4.67
CA PHE A 118 10.21 0.68 3.99
C PHE A 118 10.36 0.79 2.48
N SER A 119 9.92 -0.25 1.79
CA SER A 119 9.92 -0.26 0.34
C SER A 119 8.76 -1.04 -0.26
N MET A 120 8.43 -0.68 -1.50
CA MET A 120 7.48 -1.38 -2.37
C MET A 120 8.12 -1.47 -3.75
N LYS A 121 8.44 -2.69 -4.21
CA LYS A 121 9.24 -2.92 -5.43
C LYS A 121 8.60 -3.96 -6.32
N GLN A 122 8.67 -3.70 -7.62
CA GLN A 122 8.42 -4.69 -8.66
C GLN A 122 9.36 -4.44 -9.83
N ILE A 123 10.43 -5.23 -9.85
CA ILE A 123 11.53 -5.15 -10.80
C ILE A 123 11.42 -6.36 -11.74
N ASN A 124 11.75 -6.20 -13.02
CA ASN A 124 11.77 -7.26 -14.05
C ASN A 124 10.42 -7.65 -14.69
N CYS A 125 9.57 -6.70 -15.06
CA CYS A 125 8.38 -7.04 -15.85
C CYS A 125 8.65 -6.91 -17.36
N THR A 126 8.18 -7.92 -18.10
CA THR A 126 8.27 -8.03 -19.55
C THR A 126 7.14 -7.29 -20.28
N HIS A 127 6.23 -6.65 -19.53
CA HIS A 127 5.06 -5.93 -20.05
C HIS A 127 4.98 -4.53 -19.44
N SER A 128 4.41 -3.60 -20.20
CA SER A 128 4.07 -2.28 -19.69
C SER A 128 3.09 -2.39 -18.53
N LYS A 129 3.19 -1.46 -17.57
CA LYS A 129 2.22 -1.32 -16.48
C LYS A 129 1.63 0.07 -16.46
N GLY A 130 0.38 0.16 -16.03
CA GLY A 130 -0.33 1.43 -15.89
C GLY A 130 -1.39 1.38 -14.78
N GLY A 131 -1.91 2.54 -14.42
CA GLY A 131 -3.07 2.66 -13.52
C GLY A 131 -2.81 2.54 -12.03
N LEU A 132 -1.55 2.48 -11.56
CA LEU A 132 -1.23 2.47 -10.13
C LEU A 132 -1.21 3.89 -9.54
N CYS A 133 -1.82 4.06 -8.38
CA CYS A 133 -1.70 5.22 -7.52
C CYS A 133 -1.32 4.77 -6.10
N VAL A 134 -0.36 5.46 -5.49
CA VAL A 134 0.03 5.26 -4.08
C VAL A 134 -0.30 6.54 -3.32
N ASP A 135 -1.04 6.43 -2.23
CA ASP A 135 -1.43 7.57 -1.37
C ASP A 135 -0.44 7.76 -0.24
N SER A 136 -0.32 6.75 0.61
CA SER A 136 0.42 6.87 1.88
C SER A 136 1.02 5.56 2.34
N VAL A 137 2.06 5.67 3.16
CA VAL A 137 2.55 4.59 4.04
C VAL A 137 2.12 4.94 5.46
N SER A 138 1.47 4.01 6.14
CA SER A 138 0.96 4.20 7.50
C SER A 138 1.62 3.24 8.47
N ILE A 139 2.05 3.76 9.62
CA ILE A 139 2.51 3.01 10.78
C ILE A 139 1.53 3.33 11.90
N ILE A 140 0.68 2.38 12.27
CA ILE A 140 -0.43 2.60 13.20
C ILE A 140 -0.43 1.49 14.26
N PRO A 141 -0.64 1.80 15.54
CA PRO A 141 -0.83 0.78 16.57
C PRO A 141 -1.89 -0.25 16.16
N SER A 142 -1.54 -1.54 16.25
CA SER A 142 -2.38 -2.64 15.78
C SER A 142 -3.73 -2.68 16.50
N ASP A 143 -3.77 -2.39 17.81
CA ASP A 143 -5.00 -2.35 18.60
C ASP A 143 -5.97 -1.23 18.18
N LEU A 144 -5.44 -0.12 17.64
CA LEU A 144 -6.28 0.95 17.10
C LEU A 144 -6.96 0.53 15.79
N LYS A 145 -6.35 -0.38 15.03
CA LYS A 145 -6.94 -0.93 13.81
C LYS A 145 -8.11 -1.85 14.12
N ASP A 146 -7.97 -2.70 15.14
CA ASP A 146 -9.04 -3.58 15.64
C ASP A 146 -10.26 -2.81 16.15
N ARG A 147 -10.05 -1.66 16.81
CA ARG A 147 -11.14 -0.77 17.23
C ARG A 147 -11.87 -0.10 16.05
N ARG A 148 -11.19 0.22 14.95
CA ARG A 148 -11.85 0.77 13.75
C ARG A 148 -12.74 -0.26 13.06
N THR A 149 -12.31 -1.52 12.98
CA THR A 149 -13.12 -2.61 12.42
C THR A 149 -14.35 -2.91 13.29
N LYS A 150 -14.21 -2.84 14.62
CA LYS A 150 -15.33 -3.04 15.57
C LYS A 150 -16.28 -1.84 15.66
N GLY A 151 -15.85 -0.63 15.33
CA GLY A 151 -16.67 0.58 15.36
C GLY A 151 -17.66 0.73 14.20
N ILE A 152 -17.53 -0.08 13.15
CA ILE A 152 -18.46 -0.10 11.99
C ILE A 152 -19.63 -1.09 12.22
N LEU A 153 -19.54 -1.94 13.25
CA LEU A 153 -20.64 -2.77 13.74
C LEU A 153 -21.27 -2.16 15.02
N LYS A 154 -21.91 -0.99 14.90
CA LYS A 154 -22.94 -0.55 15.85
C LYS A 154 -23.97 0.34 15.17
#